data_AF-A0A2V6A8R4-F1
#
_entry.id   AF-A0A2V6A8R4-F1
#
_cell.length_a   1.000
_cell.length_b   1.000
_cell.length_c   1.000
_cell.angle_alpha   90.00
_cell.angle_beta   90.00
_cell.angle_gamma   90.00
#
_symmetry.space_group_name_H-M   'P 1'
#
loop_
_entity.id
_entity.type
_entity.pdbx_description
1 polymer ?
#
loop_
_entity_poly.entity_id
_entity_poly.type
_entity_poly.pdbx_seq_one_letter_code
_entity_poly.pdbx_strand_id
1 'polypeptide(L)'
;MKTYGLILFSALLIAALMMHGQEAAPPSVDLFPEQEEEEPSPTPPPPNGPELPELKQLDDSFKRKSLGTDADALQVHVLWRELKNRTVNDPEVQAAKKYAQAARTDLEMRKRLRNYYEVYYKRMSALATTPELKLALQGLKDSHQGMLVQPRVRPSPTPEPSGTPSPTPTSTPFIKKKAKAKHKKNKLHE
;
A
#
# COMPACT_ATOMS: atom_id res chain seq x y z
N MET A 1 5.11 27.81 -23.84
CA MET A 1 4.00 26.95 -23.37
C MET A 1 3.81 27.18 -21.88
N LYS A 2 2.82 27.99 -21.50
CA LYS A 2 2.57 28.45 -20.12
C LYS A 2 1.05 28.51 -19.89
N THR A 3 0.38 27.37 -19.98
CA THR A 3 -1.08 27.26 -19.78
C THR A 3 -1.44 25.85 -19.28
N TYR A 4 -0.91 25.45 -18.13
CA TYR A 4 -1.41 24.26 -17.42
C TYR A 4 -1.74 24.52 -15.94
N GLY A 5 -1.52 25.75 -15.46
CA GLY A 5 -1.80 26.14 -14.07
C GLY A 5 -3.23 26.58 -13.77
N LEU A 6 -4.11 26.69 -14.79
CA LEU A 6 -5.43 27.32 -14.60
C LEU A 6 -6.62 26.35 -14.58
N ILE A 7 -6.43 25.06 -14.90
CA ILE A 7 -7.53 24.07 -14.93
C ILE A 7 -7.70 23.38 -13.57
N LEU A 8 -6.67 23.35 -12.72
CA LEU A 8 -6.75 22.70 -11.40
C LEU A 8 -7.41 23.57 -10.31
N PHE A 9 -7.72 24.85 -10.59
CA PHE A 9 -8.39 25.72 -9.62
C PHE A 9 -9.91 25.77 -9.74
N SER A 10 -10.52 25.33 -10.85
CA SER A 10 -11.98 25.42 -11.01
C SER A 10 -12.76 24.29 -10.32
N ALA A 11 -12.12 23.17 -9.99
CA ALA A 11 -12.77 22.07 -9.27
C ALA A 11 -12.88 22.31 -7.75
N LEU A 12 -12.12 23.26 -7.19
CA LEU A 12 -12.09 23.51 -5.74
C LEU A 12 -13.19 24.48 -5.25
N LEU A 13 -13.89 25.16 -6.17
CA LEU A 13 -14.85 26.22 -5.81
C LEU A 13 -16.32 25.77 -5.83
N ILE A 14 -16.62 24.57 -6.33
CA ILE A 14 -17.99 24.02 -6.35
C ILE A 14 -18.31 23.20 -5.08
N ALA A 15 -17.30 22.76 -4.32
CA ALA A 15 -17.52 21.97 -3.11
C ALA A 15 -17.91 22.79 -1.85
N ALA A 16 -17.85 24.13 -1.91
CA ALA A 16 -18.16 24.99 -0.77
C ALA A 16 -19.65 25.42 -0.69
N LEU A 17 -20.50 25.07 -1.66
CA LEU A 17 -21.88 25.53 -1.74
C LEU A 17 -22.95 24.45 -1.52
N MET A 18 -22.58 23.31 -0.93
CA MET A 18 -23.56 22.33 -0.41
C MET A 18 -23.53 22.38 1.11
N MET A 19 -23.79 23.58 1.64
CA MET A 19 -24.18 23.78 3.02
C MET A 19 -25.49 23.02 3.27
N HIS A 20 -25.51 22.34 4.41
CA HIS A 20 -26.60 21.50 4.86
C HIS A 20 -27.85 22.34 5.10
N GLY A 21 -28.89 22.06 4.32
CA GLY A 21 -30.25 22.51 4.56
C GLY A 21 -31.18 21.33 4.37
N GLN A 22 -31.31 20.48 5.40
CA GLN A 22 -32.49 19.66 5.55
C GLN A 22 -33.18 20.03 6.86
N GLU A 23 -34.38 20.51 6.64
CA GLU A 23 -35.42 21.01 7.52
C GLU A 23 -35.78 19.97 8.58
N ALA A 24 -35.74 20.39 9.84
CA ALA A 24 -36.21 19.61 10.97
C ALA A 24 -37.74 19.50 10.89
N ALA A 25 -38.24 18.36 10.42
CA ALA A 25 -39.63 17.97 10.63
C ALA A 25 -39.74 17.23 11.98
N PRO A 26 -40.63 17.64 12.89
CA PRO A 26 -40.93 16.88 14.09
C PRO A 26 -41.97 15.78 13.77
N PRO A 27 -41.73 14.54 14.22
CA PRO A 27 -42.86 13.72 14.64
C PRO A 27 -42.52 12.87 15.86
N SER A 28 -42.69 13.42 17.07
CA SER A 28 -42.95 12.61 18.25
C SER A 28 -44.46 12.59 18.47
N VAL A 29 -45.11 11.66 17.77
CA VAL A 29 -46.49 11.26 18.01
C VAL A 29 -46.45 10.24 19.14
N ASP A 30 -46.80 10.66 20.35
CA ASP A 30 -47.09 9.76 21.47
C ASP A 30 -48.40 9.01 21.16
N LEU A 31 -48.25 7.77 20.71
CA LEU A 31 -49.34 6.78 20.64
C LEU A 31 -48.96 5.58 21.51
N PHE A 32 -48.99 5.78 22.82
CA PHE A 32 -49.16 4.68 23.76
C PHE A 32 -50.64 4.62 24.16
N PRO A 33 -51.39 3.56 23.81
CA PRO A 33 -52.26 2.97 24.80
C PRO A 33 -51.39 2.09 25.71
N GLU A 34 -51.38 2.46 26.99
CA GLU A 34 -50.93 1.66 28.10
C GLU A 34 -51.63 0.30 28.07
N GLN A 35 -50.85 -0.78 27.89
CA GLN A 35 -51.32 -2.15 28.10
C GLN A 35 -50.17 -3.03 28.62
N GLU A 36 -49.87 -2.85 29.91
CA GLU A 36 -49.36 -3.89 30.82
C GLU A 36 -50.50 -4.02 31.86
N GLU A 37 -51.05 -5.18 32.24
CA GLU A 37 -50.42 -6.42 32.67
C GLU A 37 -51.40 -7.59 32.39
N GLU A 38 -50.92 -8.71 31.86
CA GLU A 38 -51.61 -9.98 32.06
C GLU A 38 -50.53 -11.06 32.29
N GLU A 39 -50.42 -11.51 33.54
CA GLU A 39 -49.53 -12.59 33.97
C GLU A 39 -49.75 -13.87 33.14
N PRO A 40 -48.72 -14.53 32.61
CA PRO A 40 -48.89 -15.83 31.99
C PRO A 40 -48.90 -16.93 33.06
N SER A 41 -50.08 -17.48 33.32
CA SER A 41 -50.26 -18.80 33.95
C SER A 41 -49.65 -19.90 33.06
N PRO A 42 -48.88 -20.87 33.59
CA PRO A 42 -48.20 -21.87 32.79
C PRO A 42 -49.17 -22.96 32.34
N THR A 43 -49.59 -22.92 31.07
CA THR A 43 -50.26 -24.05 30.40
C THR A 43 -49.25 -24.79 29.51
N PRO A 44 -49.15 -26.13 29.56
CA PRO A 44 -48.18 -26.90 28.80
C PRO A 44 -48.44 -26.80 27.27
N PRO A 45 -47.39 -26.73 26.42
CA PRO A 45 -47.57 -26.52 25.00
C PRO A 45 -48.14 -27.77 24.29
N PRO A 46 -48.97 -27.60 23.24
CA PRO A 46 -49.50 -28.69 22.44
C PRO A 46 -48.39 -29.37 21.60
N PRO A 47 -48.50 -30.69 21.35
CA PRO A 47 -47.40 -31.52 20.84
C PRO A 47 -47.08 -31.37 19.34
N ASN A 48 -47.64 -30.38 18.62
CA ASN A 48 -47.47 -30.24 17.17
C ASN A 48 -47.31 -28.76 16.75
N GLY A 49 -46.27 -28.10 17.26
CA GLY A 49 -45.80 -26.81 16.73
C GLY A 49 -44.66 -27.02 15.72
N PRO A 50 -44.55 -26.19 14.66
CA PRO A 50 -43.46 -26.30 13.68
C PRO A 50 -42.11 -26.19 14.41
N GLU A 51 -41.21 -27.13 14.11
CA GLU A 51 -39.88 -27.24 14.72
C GLU A 51 -39.21 -25.87 14.79
N LEU A 52 -39.11 -25.30 16.00
CA LEU A 52 -38.35 -24.07 16.22
C LEU A 52 -36.90 -24.35 15.77
N PRO A 53 -36.32 -23.49 14.92
CA PRO A 53 -34.97 -23.71 14.41
C PRO A 53 -34.02 -23.83 15.60
N GLU A 54 -33.18 -24.86 15.57
CA GLU A 54 -32.20 -25.11 16.63
C GLU A 54 -31.33 -23.86 16.80
N LEU A 55 -31.00 -23.49 18.04
CA LEU A 55 -30.21 -22.28 18.39
C LEU A 55 -28.93 -22.09 17.57
N LYS A 56 -28.36 -23.18 17.03
CA LYS A 56 -27.22 -23.14 16.10
C LYS A 56 -27.55 -22.51 14.74
N GLN A 57 -28.72 -22.81 14.16
CA GLN A 57 -29.19 -22.17 12.93
C GLN A 57 -29.44 -20.67 13.13
N LEU A 58 -29.91 -20.29 14.32
CA LEU A 58 -30.05 -18.88 14.70
C LEU A 58 -28.68 -18.21 14.77
N ASP A 59 -27.70 -18.78 15.48
CA ASP A 59 -26.33 -18.22 15.54
C ASP A 59 -25.67 -18.11 14.15
N ASP A 60 -25.89 -19.09 13.28
CA ASP A 60 -25.44 -19.05 11.88
C ASP A 60 -26.11 -17.93 11.07
N SER A 61 -27.38 -17.64 11.34
CA SER A 61 -28.12 -16.54 10.71
C SER A 61 -27.68 -15.14 11.17
N PHE A 62 -27.09 -15.04 12.37
CA PHE A 62 -26.50 -13.80 12.89
C PHE A 62 -25.03 -13.59 12.49
N LYS A 63 -24.35 -14.59 11.91
CA LYS A 63 -23.02 -14.38 11.32
C LYS A 63 -23.17 -13.33 10.22
N ARG A 64 -22.32 -12.29 10.27
CA ARG A 64 -22.36 -11.18 9.30
C ARG A 64 -22.24 -11.73 7.89
N LYS A 65 -23.38 -11.80 7.19
CA LYS A 65 -23.45 -12.06 5.75
C LYS A 65 -22.80 -10.86 5.06
N SER A 66 -21.89 -11.12 4.12
CA SER A 66 -21.35 -10.04 3.31
C SER A 66 -22.49 -9.32 2.58
N LEU A 67 -22.45 -7.99 2.58
CA LEU A 67 -23.47 -7.13 1.96
C LEU A 67 -23.29 -7.02 0.42
N GLY A 68 -22.56 -7.96 -0.18
CA GLY A 68 -22.12 -7.96 -1.57
C GLY A 68 -20.61 -7.72 -1.73
N THR A 69 -20.09 -8.03 -2.93
CA THR A 69 -18.65 -7.95 -3.25
C THR A 69 -18.07 -6.55 -3.04
N ASP A 70 -18.85 -5.52 -3.39
CA ASP A 70 -18.40 -4.12 -3.32
C ASP A 70 -18.33 -3.64 -1.88
N ALA A 71 -19.28 -4.05 -1.04
CA ALA A 71 -19.29 -3.72 0.37
C ALA A 71 -18.09 -4.35 1.10
N ASP A 72 -17.75 -5.60 0.76
CA ASP A 72 -16.58 -6.28 1.32
C ASP A 72 -15.27 -5.61 0.90
N ALA A 73 -15.16 -5.21 -0.38
CA ALA A 73 -14.00 -4.48 -0.89
C ALA A 73 -13.82 -3.12 -0.17
N LEU A 74 -14.92 -2.39 0.08
CA LEU A 74 -14.89 -1.15 0.84
C LEU A 74 -14.44 -1.37 2.29
N GLN A 75 -14.93 -2.42 2.96
CA GLN A 75 -14.50 -2.75 4.32
C GLN A 75 -13.00 -3.02 4.38
N VAL A 76 -12.48 -3.83 3.46
CA VAL A 76 -11.04 -4.09 3.34
C VAL A 76 -10.26 -2.79 3.14
N HIS A 77 -10.73 -1.91 2.24
CA HIS A 77 -10.07 -0.64 1.97
C HIS A 77 -10.07 0.30 3.19
N VAL A 78 -11.15 0.34 3.96
CA VAL A 78 -11.23 1.09 5.22
C VAL A 78 -10.22 0.56 6.23
N LEU A 79 -10.14 -0.76 6.42
CA LEU A 79 -9.16 -1.39 7.31
C LEU A 79 -7.73 -1.04 6.91
N TRP A 80 -7.41 -1.11 5.63
CA TRP A 80 -6.09 -0.72 5.11
C TRP A 80 -5.77 0.75 5.39
N ARG A 81 -6.74 1.64 5.17
CA ARG A 81 -6.59 3.07 5.43
C ARG A 81 -6.36 3.35 6.92
N GLU A 82 -7.15 2.75 7.79
CA GLU A 82 -7.01 2.91 9.24
C GLU A 82 -5.65 2.41 9.73
N LEU A 83 -5.24 1.24 9.26
CA LEU A 83 -3.97 0.63 9.60
C LEU A 83 -2.78 1.50 9.16
N LYS A 84 -2.84 2.02 7.93
CA LYS A 84 -1.84 2.96 7.40
C LYS A 84 -1.80 4.25 8.22
N ASN A 85 -2.95 4.84 8.53
CA ASN A 85 -3.02 6.09 9.28
C ASN A 85 -2.40 5.94 10.67
N ARG A 86 -2.71 4.85 11.38
CA ARG A 86 -2.09 4.54 12.69
C ARG A 86 -0.57 4.38 12.58
N THR A 87 -0.11 3.62 11.59
CA THR A 87 1.33 3.35 11.39
C THR A 87 2.11 4.61 11.00
N VAL A 88 1.57 5.47 10.13
CA VAL A 88 2.23 6.71 9.70
C VAL A 88 2.34 7.72 10.85
N ASN A 89 1.42 7.66 11.82
CA ASN A 89 1.43 8.51 13.01
C ASN A 89 2.36 7.98 14.12
N ASP A 90 2.96 6.80 13.97
CA ASP A 90 3.91 6.26 14.94
C ASP A 90 5.22 7.09 14.94
N PRO A 91 5.70 7.55 16.12
CA PRO A 91 6.89 8.39 16.22
C PRO A 91 8.15 7.71 15.69
N GLU A 92 8.30 6.40 15.87
CA GLU A 92 9.48 5.66 15.38
C GLU A 92 9.49 5.59 13.86
N VAL A 93 8.32 5.36 13.26
CA VAL A 93 8.15 5.35 11.81
C VAL A 93 8.49 6.72 11.22
N GLN A 94 8.02 7.80 11.84
CA GLN A 94 8.34 9.16 11.41
C GLN A 94 9.83 9.48 11.57
N ALA A 95 10.44 9.08 12.69
CA ALA A 95 11.87 9.27 12.94
C ALA A 95 12.70 8.51 11.89
N ALA A 96 12.38 7.25 11.62
CA ALA A 96 13.05 6.45 10.60
C ALA A 96 12.89 7.05 9.19
N LYS A 97 11.70 7.58 8.87
CA LYS A 97 11.45 8.27 7.59
C LYS A 97 12.30 9.54 7.46
N LYS A 98 12.31 10.40 8.47
CA LYS A 98 13.13 11.62 8.50
C LYS A 98 14.62 11.28 8.41
N TYR A 99 15.06 10.25 9.14
CA TYR A 99 16.44 9.76 9.08
C TYR A 99 16.82 9.30 7.67
N ALA A 100 15.93 8.58 6.98
CA ALA A 100 16.16 8.18 5.59
C ALA A 100 16.26 9.39 4.64
N GLN A 101 15.39 10.39 4.81
CA GLN A 101 15.39 11.62 4.01
C GLN A 101 16.62 12.50 4.26
N ALA A 102 17.22 12.44 5.45
CA ALA A 102 18.43 13.18 5.79
C ALA A 102 19.73 12.57 5.22
N ALA A 103 19.64 11.51 4.41
CA ALA A 103 20.81 10.92 3.75
C ALA A 103 21.46 11.91 2.77
N ARG A 104 22.80 11.90 2.71
CA ARG A 104 23.55 12.79 1.78
C ARG A 104 23.80 12.15 0.43
N THR A 105 23.67 10.83 0.35
CA THR A 105 23.94 10.06 -0.88
C THR A 105 22.80 9.09 -1.15
N ASP A 106 22.60 8.74 -2.41
CA ASP A 106 21.57 7.78 -2.83
C ASP A 106 21.78 6.37 -2.23
N LEU A 107 23.04 5.91 -2.17
CA LEU A 107 23.37 4.61 -1.56
C LEU A 107 23.00 4.57 -0.08
N GLU A 108 23.31 5.66 0.64
CA GLU A 108 22.92 5.81 2.03
C GLU A 108 21.40 5.90 2.19
N MET A 109 20.73 6.70 1.35
CA MET A 109 19.28 6.82 1.35
C MET A 109 18.61 5.46 1.18
N ARG A 110 19.04 4.63 0.23
CA ARG A 110 18.48 3.29 0.01
C ARG A 110 18.76 2.31 1.16
N LYS A 111 19.92 2.41 1.83
CA LYS A 111 20.17 1.66 3.07
C LYS A 111 19.20 2.10 4.18
N ARG A 112 19.06 3.40 4.40
CA ARG A 112 18.15 3.94 5.42
C ARG A 112 16.69 3.68 5.09
N LEU A 113 16.29 3.70 3.82
CA LEU A 113 14.94 3.35 3.36
C LEU A 113 14.60 1.88 3.62
N ARG A 114 15.56 0.96 3.48
CA ARG A 114 15.36 -0.44 3.87
C ARG A 114 15.01 -0.56 5.36
N ASN A 115 15.76 0.12 6.22
CA ASN A 115 15.49 0.17 7.65
C ASN A 115 14.13 0.83 7.94
N TYR A 116 13.78 1.91 7.24
CA TYR A 116 12.48 2.55 7.35
C TYR A 116 11.34 1.57 7.02
N TYR A 117 11.43 0.84 5.90
CA TYR A 117 10.41 -0.14 5.54
C TYR A 117 10.35 -1.30 6.54
N GLU A 118 11.48 -1.74 7.08
CA GLU A 118 11.50 -2.75 8.15
C GLU A 118 10.71 -2.30 9.38
N VAL A 119 10.97 -1.08 9.88
CA VAL A 119 10.23 -0.51 11.02
C VAL A 119 8.75 -0.30 10.66
N TYR A 120 8.46 0.29 9.49
CA TYR A 120 7.10 0.56 9.02
C TYR A 120 6.25 -0.70 8.96
N TYR A 121 6.73 -1.75 8.29
CA TYR A 121 5.99 -3.00 8.16
C TYR A 121 5.95 -3.83 9.43
N LYS A 122 6.96 -3.73 10.31
CA LYS A 122 6.93 -4.34 11.65
C LYS A 122 5.85 -3.72 12.53
N ARG A 123 5.74 -2.39 12.54
CA ARG A 123 4.68 -1.67 13.29
C ARG A 123 3.31 -1.98 12.71
N MET A 124 3.19 -1.95 11.38
CA MET A 124 1.94 -2.25 10.70
C MET A 124 1.48 -3.71 10.90
N SER A 125 2.40 -4.69 10.91
CA SER A 125 2.05 -6.09 11.15
C SER A 125 1.73 -6.40 12.61
N ALA A 126 2.31 -5.65 13.55
CA ALA A 126 1.96 -5.73 14.97
C ALA A 126 0.52 -5.23 15.23
N LEU A 127 0.05 -4.24 14.46
CA LEU A 127 -1.33 -3.74 14.53
C LEU A 127 -2.33 -4.59 13.74
N ALA A 128 -1.86 -5.43 12.83
CA ALA A 128 -2.73 -6.29 12.02
C ALA A 128 -3.26 -7.47 12.86
N THR A 129 -4.58 -7.61 12.92
CA THR A 129 -5.25 -8.69 13.67
C THR A 129 -5.27 -10.01 12.90
N THR A 130 -5.47 -9.96 11.58
CA THR A 130 -5.66 -11.17 10.76
C THR A 130 -4.34 -11.69 10.20
N PRO A 131 -4.16 -13.03 10.11
CA PRO A 131 -2.94 -13.64 9.57
C PRO A 131 -2.77 -13.37 8.07
N GLU A 132 -3.87 -13.34 7.31
CA GLU A 132 -3.85 -13.01 5.88
C GLU A 132 -3.31 -11.61 5.62
N LEU A 133 -3.68 -10.64 6.45
CA LEU A 133 -3.19 -9.27 6.35
C LEU A 133 -1.69 -9.21 6.63
N LYS A 134 -1.20 -9.95 7.63
CA LYS A 134 0.25 -10.04 7.90
C LYS A 134 1.02 -10.62 6.72
N LEU A 135 0.47 -11.62 6.03
CA LEU A 135 1.09 -12.20 4.83
C LEU A 135 1.11 -11.20 3.67
N ALA A 136 -0.01 -10.52 3.41
CA ALA A 136 -0.09 -9.46 2.41
C ALA A 136 0.91 -8.32 2.70
N LEU A 137 1.04 -7.94 3.97
CA LEU A 137 2.03 -6.95 4.43
C LEU A 137 3.47 -7.39 4.19
N GLN A 138 3.77 -8.67 4.39
CA GLN A 138 5.09 -9.22 4.10
C GLN A 138 5.42 -9.12 2.61
N GLY A 139 4.47 -9.48 1.73
CA GLY A 139 4.64 -9.31 0.28
C GLY A 139 4.84 -7.85 -0.15
N LEU A 140 4.10 -6.92 0.46
CA LEU A 140 4.27 -5.48 0.22
C LEU A 140 5.64 -4.98 0.69
N LYS A 141 6.13 -5.44 1.85
CA LYS A 141 7.48 -5.13 2.34
C LYS A 141 8.53 -5.57 1.33
N ASP A 142 8.44 -6.81 0.86
CA ASP A 142 9.42 -7.40 -0.04
C ASP A 142 9.41 -6.69 -1.40
N SER A 143 8.22 -6.31 -1.90
CA SER A 143 8.07 -5.46 -3.08
C SER A 143 8.74 -4.10 -2.92
N HIS A 144 8.49 -3.40 -1.80
CA HIS A 144 9.12 -2.10 -1.53
C HIS A 144 10.65 -2.20 -1.39
N GLN A 145 11.15 -3.23 -0.73
CA GLN A 145 12.59 -3.46 -0.62
C GLN A 145 13.21 -3.84 -1.97
N GLY A 146 12.50 -4.61 -2.80
CA GLY A 146 12.90 -4.97 -4.15
C GLY A 146 13.10 -3.75 -5.05
N MET A 147 12.24 -2.73 -4.95
CA MET A 147 12.39 -1.46 -5.67
C MET A 147 13.65 -0.67 -5.30
N LEU A 148 14.26 -0.94 -4.15
CA LEU A 148 15.50 -0.28 -3.71
C LEU A 148 16.78 -0.98 -4.23
N VAL A 149 16.65 -2.17 -4.82
CA VAL A 149 17.79 -2.91 -5.36
C VAL A 149 18.27 -2.23 -6.63
N GLN A 150 19.55 -1.84 -6.68
CA GLN A 150 20.12 -1.31 -7.91
C GLN A 150 20.59 -2.43 -8.83
N PRO A 151 20.31 -2.31 -10.15
CA PRO A 151 20.98 -3.12 -11.16
C PRO A 151 22.50 -2.94 -11.06
N ARG A 152 23.26 -4.04 -11.07
CA ARG A 152 24.71 -3.98 -11.15
C ARG A 152 25.12 -3.54 -12.56
N VAL A 153 25.75 -2.37 -12.65
CA VAL A 153 26.29 -1.83 -13.92
C VAL A 153 27.60 -2.53 -14.30
N ARG A 154 28.26 -3.20 -13.34
CA ARG A 154 29.49 -3.96 -13.59
C ARG A 154 29.23 -5.45 -13.35
N PRO A 155 29.67 -6.32 -14.27
CA PRO A 155 29.66 -7.75 -14.01
C PRO A 155 30.43 -8.05 -12.72
N SER A 156 29.90 -8.98 -11.92
CA SER A 156 30.63 -9.50 -10.76
C SER A 156 31.97 -10.03 -11.25
N PRO A 157 33.09 -9.79 -10.53
CA PRO A 157 34.31 -10.53 -10.84
C PRO A 157 33.97 -12.01 -10.77
N THR A 158 34.16 -12.71 -11.88
CA THR A 158 34.14 -14.16 -11.93
C THR A 158 35.14 -14.65 -10.88
N PRO A 159 34.82 -15.66 -10.05
CA PRO A 159 35.79 -16.26 -9.17
C PRO A 159 36.93 -16.82 -10.02
N GLU A 160 38.05 -16.11 -10.08
CA GLU A 160 39.29 -16.62 -10.63
C GLU A 160 39.69 -17.83 -9.76
N PRO A 161 39.93 -19.03 -10.33
CA PRO A 161 40.47 -20.14 -9.56
C PRO A 161 41.77 -19.69 -8.89
N SER A 162 41.90 -19.95 -7.59
CA SER A 162 43.00 -19.42 -6.77
C SER A 162 44.36 -19.83 -7.33
N GLY A 163 45.08 -18.86 -7.88
CA GLY A 163 46.44 -19.02 -8.37
C GLY A 163 47.16 -17.68 -8.28
N THR A 164 47.52 -17.25 -7.08
CA THR A 164 48.45 -16.13 -6.84
C THR A 164 49.85 -16.60 -7.32
N PRO A 165 50.68 -15.75 -7.99
CA PRO A 165 51.24 -14.55 -7.34
C PRO A 165 51.30 -13.25 -8.17
N SER A 166 51.15 -12.15 -7.44
CA SER A 166 51.53 -10.75 -7.73
C SER A 166 53.07 -10.55 -7.68
N PRO A 167 53.73 -9.42 -8.06
CA PRO A 167 53.44 -8.31 -9.01
C PRO A 167 54.60 -8.06 -10.02
N THR A 168 54.38 -7.35 -11.15
CA THR A 168 55.36 -6.39 -11.76
C THR A 168 54.67 -5.48 -12.78
N PRO A 169 54.74 -4.14 -12.66
CA PRO A 169 54.30 -3.22 -13.71
C PRO A 169 55.44 -2.96 -14.72
N THR A 170 55.41 -3.59 -15.89
CA THR A 170 56.26 -3.21 -17.03
C THR A 170 55.48 -2.30 -17.96
N SER A 171 55.99 -1.09 -18.13
CA SER A 171 55.41 -0.06 -18.99
C SER A 171 55.64 -0.34 -20.48
N THR A 172 54.67 0.12 -21.29
CA THR A 172 54.80 0.59 -22.70
C THR A 172 54.96 -0.50 -23.79
N PRO A 173 54.53 -0.30 -25.08
CA PRO A 173 54.14 0.98 -25.68
C PRO A 173 52.86 1.05 -26.54
N PHE A 174 52.47 2.31 -26.69
CA PHE A 174 51.46 2.92 -27.55
C PHE A 174 51.52 2.45 -29.02
N ILE A 175 50.49 1.75 -29.50
CA ILE A 175 50.35 1.40 -30.92
C ILE A 175 49.69 2.56 -31.68
N LYS A 176 50.50 3.27 -32.48
CA LYS A 176 50.07 4.26 -33.48
C LYS A 176 49.19 3.58 -34.56
N LYS A 177 47.90 3.90 -34.61
CA LYS A 177 47.03 3.56 -35.75
C LYS A 177 47.38 4.46 -36.94
N LYS A 178 47.85 3.84 -38.05
CA LYS A 178 48.07 4.51 -39.34
C LYS A 178 46.74 4.86 -40.00
N ALA A 179 46.60 6.12 -40.41
CA ALA A 179 45.51 6.62 -41.24
C ALA A 179 45.59 6.05 -42.66
N LYS A 180 44.47 5.52 -43.19
CA LYS A 180 44.34 5.09 -44.59
C LYS A 180 43.54 6.13 -45.41
N ALA A 181 44.28 6.73 -46.35
CA ALA A 181 43.95 7.00 -47.76
C ALA A 181 42.61 7.68 -48.15
N LYS A 182 42.72 9.00 -48.40
CA LYS A 182 42.40 9.76 -49.64
C LYS A 182 41.25 9.26 -50.54
N HIS A 183 40.16 10.04 -50.59
CA HIS A 183 39.23 10.11 -51.72
C HIS A 183 39.79 11.02 -52.84
N LYS A 184 39.90 10.47 -54.05
CA LYS A 184 40.26 11.20 -55.28
C LYS A 184 38.98 11.58 -56.03
N LYS A 185 38.74 12.90 -56.19
CA LYS A 185 37.77 13.48 -57.13
C LYS A 185 38.26 13.25 -58.55
N ASN A 186 37.40 12.72 -59.42
CA ASN A 186 37.50 12.93 -60.86
C ASN A 186 36.29 13.76 -61.28
N LYS A 187 36.57 14.98 -61.76
CA LYS A 187 35.69 15.85 -62.53
C LYS A 187 36.36 15.90 -63.90
N LEU A 188 35.67 15.58 -64.99
CA LEU A 188 36.07 15.98 -66.33
C LEU A 188 34.82 16.50 -67.06
N HIS A 189 35.00 17.68 -67.65
CA HIS A 189 34.06 18.37 -68.53
C HIS A 189 34.08 17.74 -69.93
N GLU A 190 32.91 17.70 -70.56
CA GLU A 190 32.64 18.33 -71.87
C GLU A 190 31.20 18.87 -71.84
#